data_AF-N9U0J4-F1
#
_entry.id   AF-N9U0J4-F1
#
_cell.length_a   1.000
_cell.length_b   1.000
_cell.length_c   1.000
_cell.angle_alpha   90.00
_cell.angle_beta   90.00
_cell.angle_gamma   90.00
#
_symmetry.space_group_name_H-M   'P 1'
#
loop_
_entity.id
_entity.type
_entity.pdbx_description
1 polymer ?
#
loop_
_entity_poly.entity_id
_entity_poly.type
_entity_poly.pdbx_seq_one_letter_code
_entity_poly.pdbx_strand_id
1 'polypeptide(L)'
;MKKIEKQKQNLLLEANKKIELLNQEFENLKNQNNFISFDKLISTILLKSNLDKNKNEEKILFGWIKKACEQKYDLVFDAFVISFNLDANLNNLYMVPTLLKNQSSNFEAIDFSSDSNLFNSNFIMNLNIEIKFLLANGFYVEVIKGIIMKKNNDFELFYSQEHILGW
;
A
#
# COMPACT_ATOMS: atom_id res chain seq x y z
N MET A 1 3.39 -20.00 -34.98
CA MET A 1 3.78 -18.63 -34.56
C MET A 1 2.56 -17.71 -34.38
N LYS A 2 1.80 -17.35 -35.43
CA LYS A 2 0.62 -16.45 -35.33
C LYS A 2 -0.43 -16.79 -34.25
N LYS A 3 -0.68 -18.07 -33.97
CA LYS A 3 -1.67 -18.51 -32.95
C LYS A 3 -1.22 -18.22 -31.51
N ILE A 4 0.07 -18.36 -31.22
CA ILE A 4 0.65 -18.13 -29.89
C ILE A 4 0.70 -16.63 -29.58
N GLU A 5 1.07 -15.81 -30.56
CA GLU A 5 1.05 -14.34 -30.44
C GLU A 5 -0.36 -13.82 -30.16
N LYS A 6 -1.37 -14.33 -30.88
CA LYS A 6 -2.78 -13.96 -30.66
C LYS A 6 -3.26 -14.33 -29.26
N GLN A 7 -2.86 -15.49 -28.74
CA GLN A 7 -3.21 -15.90 -27.38
C GLN A 7 -2.58 -14.99 -26.32
N LYS A 8 -1.29 -14.65 -26.47
CA LYS A 8 -0.62 -13.69 -25.58
C LYS A 8 -1.29 -12.31 -25.59
N GLN A 9 -1.65 -11.82 -26.78
CA GLN A 9 -2.35 -10.55 -26.93
C GLN A 9 -3.71 -10.55 -26.22
N ASN A 10 -4.46 -11.67 -26.29
CA ASN A 10 -5.73 -11.79 -25.59
C ASN A 10 -5.55 -11.77 -24.06
N LEU A 11 -4.56 -12.49 -23.52
CA LEU A 11 -4.29 -12.50 -22.07
C LEU A 11 -3.90 -11.12 -21.56
N LEU A 12 -3.09 -10.37 -22.31
CA LEU A 12 -2.74 -8.98 -22.00
C LEU A 12 -3.98 -8.07 -22.04
N LEU A 13 -4.82 -8.20 -23.06
CA LEU A 13 -6.05 -7.42 -23.18
C LEU A 13 -7.00 -7.67 -22.01
N GLU A 14 -7.16 -8.92 -21.59
CA GLU A 14 -8.00 -9.30 -20.44
C GLU A 14 -7.44 -8.75 -19.13
N ALA A 15 -6.13 -8.89 -18.90
CA ALA A 15 -5.49 -8.35 -17.70
C ALA A 15 -5.59 -6.82 -17.63
N ASN A 16 -5.35 -6.12 -18.75
CA ASN A 16 -5.48 -4.66 -18.81
C ASN A 16 -6.91 -4.17 -18.51
N LYS A 17 -7.94 -4.87 -19.01
CA LYS A 17 -9.34 -4.56 -18.65
C LYS A 17 -9.61 -4.73 -17.16
N LYS A 18 -9.06 -5.79 -16.54
CA LYS A 18 -9.21 -6.01 -15.10
C LYS A 18 -8.49 -4.92 -14.30
N ILE A 19 -7.29 -4.53 -14.72
CA ILE A 19 -6.53 -3.43 -14.11
C ILE A 19 -7.34 -2.13 -14.15
N GLU A 20 -7.97 -1.82 -15.28
CA GLU A 20 -8.83 -0.64 -15.41
C GLU A 20 -10.00 -0.68 -14.42
N LEU A 21 -10.66 -1.82 -14.27
CA LEU A 21 -11.77 -1.99 -13.32
C LEU A 21 -11.30 -1.86 -11.86
N LEU A 22 -10.17 -2.47 -11.49
CA LEU A 22 -9.56 -2.34 -10.16
C LEU A 22 -9.22 -0.88 -9.85
N ASN A 23 -8.67 -0.16 -10.84
CA ASN A 23 -8.33 1.25 -10.67
C ASN A 23 -9.59 2.14 -10.53
N GLN A 24 -10.66 1.83 -11.26
CA GLN A 24 -11.95 2.52 -11.10
C GLN A 24 -12.53 2.27 -9.70
N GLU A 25 -12.47 1.03 -9.19
CA GLU A 25 -12.87 0.71 -7.82
C GLU A 25 -12.06 1.52 -6.80
N PHE A 26 -10.73 1.56 -6.94
CA PHE A 26 -9.84 2.36 -6.11
C PHE A 26 -10.22 3.85 -6.10
N GLU A 27 -10.45 4.45 -7.27
CA GLU A 27 -10.85 5.86 -7.36
C GLU A 27 -12.24 6.11 -6.76
N ASN A 28 -13.17 5.16 -6.85
CA ASN A 28 -14.48 5.26 -6.21
C ASN A 28 -14.38 5.21 -4.67
N LEU A 29 -13.41 4.48 -4.11
CA LEU A 29 -13.17 4.44 -2.66
C LEU A 29 -12.69 5.78 -2.11
N LYS A 30 -11.93 6.55 -2.89
CA LYS A 30 -11.46 7.89 -2.50
C LYS A 30 -12.60 8.91 -2.34
N ASN A 31 -13.76 8.63 -2.94
CA ASN A 31 -14.96 9.47 -2.85
C ASN A 31 -15.87 9.11 -1.67
N GLN A 32 -15.52 8.09 -0.87
CA GLN A 32 -16.31 7.72 0.30
C GLN A 32 -16.16 8.75 1.42
N ASN A 33 -17.24 8.99 2.18
CA ASN A 33 -17.24 9.98 3.27
C ASN A 33 -16.26 9.62 4.41
N ASN A 34 -16.01 8.33 4.61
CA ASN A 34 -15.08 7.79 5.61
C ASN A 34 -13.70 7.45 5.00
N PHE A 35 -13.31 8.14 3.93
CA PHE A 35 -11.98 8.03 3.35
C PHE A 35 -10.99 8.99 4.01
N ILE A 36 -9.85 8.46 4.44
CA ILE A 36 -8.70 9.21 4.93
C ILE A 36 -7.56 9.07 3.92
N SER A 37 -7.22 10.17 3.26
CA SER A 37 -6.07 10.22 2.35
C SER A 37 -4.75 10.14 3.11
N PHE A 38 -3.70 9.70 2.42
CA PHE A 38 -2.38 9.57 2.99
C PHE A 38 -1.86 10.92 3.53
N ASP A 39 -2.04 12.00 2.77
CA ASP A 39 -1.59 13.33 3.20
C ASP A 39 -2.31 13.79 4.49
N LYS A 40 -3.60 13.44 4.68
CA LYS A 40 -4.35 13.73 5.91
C LYS A 40 -3.85 12.88 7.08
N LEU A 41 -3.59 11.60 6.83
CA LEU A 41 -3.03 10.68 7.82
C LEU A 41 -1.68 11.21 8.33
N ILE A 42 -0.74 11.48 7.43
CA ILE A 42 0.60 11.97 7.79
C ILE A 42 0.55 13.33 8.49
N SER A 43 -0.28 14.25 8.02
CA SER A 43 -0.48 15.55 8.69
C SER A 43 -0.96 15.38 10.14
N THR A 44 -1.89 14.46 10.36
CA THR A 44 -2.41 14.15 11.71
C THR A 44 -1.31 13.58 12.61
N ILE A 45 -0.48 12.69 12.08
CA ILE A 45 0.60 12.05 12.83
C ILE A 45 1.71 13.06 13.18
N LEU A 46 2.08 13.94 12.24
CA LEU A 46 3.05 15.02 12.50
C LEU A 46 2.60 15.91 13.66
N LEU A 47 1.31 16.31 13.65
CA LEU A 47 0.70 17.08 14.74
C LEU A 47 0.73 16.31 16.06
N LYS A 48 0.31 15.04 16.08
CA LYS A 48 0.29 14.18 17.28
C LYS A 48 1.68 13.92 17.85
N SER A 49 2.70 13.93 17.00
CA SER A 49 4.07 13.62 17.39
C SER A 49 4.84 14.83 17.94
N ASN A 50 4.22 16.01 18.00
CA ASN A 50 4.87 17.29 18.35
C ASN A 50 6.15 17.51 17.54
N LEU A 51 6.17 17.04 16.29
CA LEU A 51 7.29 17.28 15.40
C LEU A 51 7.03 18.58 14.66
N ASP A 52 7.96 19.53 14.82
CA ASP A 52 7.97 20.71 13.97
C ASP A 52 7.95 20.28 12.51
N LYS A 53 7.15 20.94 11.67
CA LYS A 53 7.12 20.74 10.22
C LYS A 53 8.49 20.86 9.55
N ASN A 54 9.49 21.41 10.26
CA ASN A 54 10.87 21.54 9.82
C ASN A 54 11.70 20.25 10.01
N LYS A 55 11.21 19.26 10.75
CA LYS A 55 11.86 17.96 10.89
C LYS A 55 11.50 17.11 9.66
N ASN A 56 12.52 16.71 8.91
CA ASN A 56 12.43 15.99 7.63
C ASN A 56 11.85 14.56 7.72
N GLU A 57 11.16 14.19 8.80
CA GLU A 57 10.62 12.83 9.02
C GLU A 57 9.64 12.42 7.90
N GLU A 58 8.77 13.33 7.48
CA GLU A 58 7.87 13.12 6.34
C GLU A 58 8.65 12.81 5.05
N LYS A 59 9.74 13.55 4.80
CA LYS A 59 10.59 13.35 3.62
C LYS A 59 11.33 12.00 3.68
N ILE A 60 11.79 11.60 4.87
CA ILE A 60 12.43 10.30 5.11
C ILE A 60 11.42 9.18 4.86
N LEU A 61 10.21 9.28 5.43
CA LEU A 61 9.10 8.37 5.20
C LEU A 61 8.80 8.22 3.71
N PHE A 62 8.64 9.34 2.99
CA PHE A 62 8.33 9.31 1.55
C PHE A 62 9.47 8.70 0.73
N GLY A 63 10.72 8.97 1.11
CA GLY A 63 11.89 8.36 0.48
C GLY A 63 11.89 6.84 0.62
N TRP A 64 11.61 6.33 1.83
CA TRP A 64 11.57 4.90 2.10
C TRP A 64 10.38 4.20 1.46
N ILE A 65 9.18 4.80 1.51
CA ILE A 65 8.00 4.32 0.81
C ILE A 65 8.27 4.22 -0.69
N LYS A 66 8.80 5.29 -1.30
CA LYS A 66 9.13 5.31 -2.72
C LYS A 66 10.10 4.18 -3.06
N LYS A 67 11.18 4.04 -2.28
CA LYS A 67 12.16 2.97 -2.47
C LYS A 67 11.51 1.58 -2.39
N ALA A 68 10.66 1.34 -1.40
CA ALA A 68 9.97 0.07 -1.23
C ALA A 68 9.02 -0.24 -2.40
N CYS A 69 8.25 0.75 -2.88
CA CYS A 69 7.40 0.58 -4.05
C CYS A 69 8.19 0.33 -5.35
N GLU A 70 9.33 0.99 -5.54
CA GLU A 70 10.20 0.81 -6.71
C GLU A 70 10.90 -0.55 -6.70
N GLN A 71 11.43 -0.97 -5.54
CA GLN A 71 12.20 -2.21 -5.38
C GLN A 71 11.35 -3.41 -4.98
N LYS A 72 10.05 -3.21 -4.76
CA LYS A 72 9.10 -4.24 -4.30
C LYS A 72 9.50 -4.86 -2.96
N TYR A 73 10.00 -4.03 -2.05
CA TYR A 73 10.28 -4.45 -0.68
C TYR A 73 9.00 -4.56 0.13
N ASP A 74 9.01 -5.47 1.10
CA ASP A 74 7.94 -5.56 2.08
C ASP A 74 7.88 -4.28 2.92
N LEU A 75 6.67 -3.80 3.21
CA LEU A 75 6.42 -2.68 4.09
C LEU A 75 5.76 -3.23 5.35
N VAL A 76 6.50 -3.26 6.46
CA VAL A 76 6.07 -3.95 7.68
C VAL A 76 5.46 -2.95 8.66
N PHE A 77 4.18 -3.11 8.97
CA PHE A 77 3.48 -2.35 10.00
C PHE A 77 3.14 -3.27 11.18
N ASP A 78 2.75 -2.69 12.33
CA ASP A 78 2.42 -3.48 13.52
C ASP A 78 1.28 -4.49 13.31
N ALA A 79 0.34 -4.14 12.42
CA ALA A 79 -0.89 -4.91 12.22
C ALA A 79 -0.90 -5.75 10.94
N PHE A 80 -0.03 -5.46 9.97
CA PHE A 80 -0.03 -6.09 8.66
C PHE A 80 1.29 -5.83 7.92
N VAL A 81 1.55 -6.63 6.89
CA VAL A 81 2.66 -6.42 5.95
C VAL A 81 2.09 -6.24 4.55
N ILE A 82 2.52 -5.19 3.85
CA ILE A 82 2.26 -5.01 2.42
C ILE A 82 3.45 -5.60 1.67
N SER A 83 3.19 -6.60 0.83
CA SER A 83 4.18 -7.27 -0.01
C SER A 83 3.77 -7.20 -1.48
N PHE A 84 4.62 -7.65 -2.41
CA PHE A 84 4.35 -7.59 -3.85
C PHE A 84 4.46 -8.98 -4.47
N ASN A 85 3.38 -9.47 -5.08
CA ASN A 85 3.30 -10.83 -5.62
C ASN A 85 2.63 -10.86 -7.01
N LEU A 86 2.90 -11.89 -7.79
CA LEU A 86 2.19 -12.14 -9.04
C LEU A 86 0.72 -12.45 -8.76
N ASP A 87 -0.18 -11.82 -9.51
CA ASP A 87 -1.62 -12.03 -9.37
C ASP A 87 -2.16 -13.02 -10.42
N ALA A 88 -2.71 -14.14 -9.95
CA ALA A 88 -3.36 -15.14 -10.79
C ALA A 88 -4.58 -14.57 -11.53
N ASN A 89 -5.28 -13.58 -10.96
CA ASN A 89 -6.40 -12.90 -11.62
C ASN A 89 -5.94 -12.06 -12.81
N LEU A 90 -4.67 -11.64 -12.82
CA LEU A 90 -4.04 -10.92 -13.92
C LEU A 90 -3.14 -11.83 -14.75
N ASN A 91 -3.50 -13.12 -14.84
CA ASN A 91 -2.80 -14.14 -15.63
C ASN A 91 -1.34 -14.34 -15.23
N ASN A 92 -0.96 -13.99 -13.99
CA ASN A 92 0.43 -13.98 -13.51
C ASN A 92 1.38 -13.12 -14.37
N LEU A 93 0.85 -12.12 -15.07
CA LEU A 93 1.65 -11.19 -15.90
C LEU A 93 2.09 -9.94 -15.13
N TYR A 94 1.47 -9.67 -13.98
CA TYR A 94 1.67 -8.45 -13.22
C TYR A 94 1.93 -8.76 -11.75
N MET A 95 2.89 -8.04 -11.17
CA MET A 95 3.04 -7.96 -9.71
C MET A 95 2.16 -6.85 -9.14
N VAL A 96 1.48 -7.17 -8.05
CA VAL A 96 0.55 -6.27 -7.37
C VAL A 96 0.84 -6.24 -5.85
N PRO A 97 0.44 -5.18 -5.15
CA PRO A 97 0.44 -5.17 -3.69
C PRO A 97 -0.50 -6.24 -3.12
N THR A 98 -0.06 -6.89 -2.05
CA THR A 98 -0.80 -7.95 -1.36
C THR A 98 -0.60 -7.84 0.15
N LEU A 99 -1.55 -8.37 0.92
CA LEU A 99 -1.46 -8.41 2.37
C LEU A 99 -0.93 -9.74 2.88
N LEU A 100 0.07 -9.68 3.75
CA LEU A 100 0.58 -10.81 4.51
C LEU A 100 0.34 -10.59 6.00
N LYS A 101 0.10 -11.70 6.73
CA LYS A 101 -0.02 -11.66 8.19
C LYS A 101 1.32 -11.48 8.89
N ASN A 102 2.38 -12.01 8.30
CA ASN A 102 3.75 -11.95 8.81
C ASN A 102 4.70 -11.61 7.66
N GLN A 103 5.83 -10.99 8.00
CA GLN A 103 6.91 -10.73 7.06
C GLN A 103 7.43 -12.04 6.44
N SER A 104 7.73 -12.01 5.15
CA SER A 104 8.42 -13.13 4.51
C SER A 104 9.93 -13.09 4.81
N SER A 105 10.53 -14.22 5.16
CA SER A 105 11.96 -14.31 5.45
C SER A 105 12.87 -14.06 4.23
N ASN A 106 12.29 -14.07 3.03
CA ASN A 106 13.03 -14.12 1.77
C ASN A 106 13.06 -12.79 1.03
N PHE A 107 12.36 -11.76 1.52
CA PHE A 107 12.28 -10.45 0.87
C PHE A 107 12.92 -9.38 1.73
N GLU A 108 13.60 -8.44 1.08
CA GLU A 108 14.04 -7.21 1.73
C GLU A 108 12.81 -6.42 2.17
N ALA A 109 12.89 -5.83 3.37
CA ALA A 109 11.77 -5.15 4.00
C ALA A 109 12.20 -3.79 4.56
N ILE A 110 11.27 -2.85 4.52
CA ILE A 110 11.34 -1.60 5.26
C ILE A 110 10.41 -1.70 6.47
N ASP A 111 11.00 -1.58 7.64
CA ASP A 111 10.30 -1.72 8.91
C ASP A 111 9.66 -0.39 9.34
N PHE A 112 8.33 -0.34 9.26
CA PHE A 112 7.47 0.73 9.78
C PHE A 112 6.77 0.32 11.08
N SER A 113 7.20 -0.75 11.76
CA SER A 113 6.67 -1.10 13.07
C SER A 113 7.05 -0.06 14.12
N SER A 114 6.31 -0.04 15.22
CA SER A 114 6.54 0.86 16.34
C SER A 114 7.92 0.68 16.99
N ASP A 115 8.55 -0.49 16.81
CA ASP A 115 9.88 -0.82 17.34
C ASP A 115 11.02 -0.48 16.36
N SER A 116 10.70 0.08 15.19
CA SER A 116 11.67 0.44 14.16
C SER A 116 12.59 1.58 14.62
N ASN A 117 13.90 1.39 14.44
CA ASN A 117 14.92 2.42 14.66
C ASN A 117 15.14 3.32 13.44
N LEU A 118 14.41 3.11 12.34
CA LEU A 118 14.56 3.87 11.09
C LEU A 118 13.93 5.28 11.16
N PHE A 119 12.96 5.47 12.05
CA PHE A 119 12.15 6.68 12.15
C PHE A 119 12.18 7.22 13.57
N ASN A 120 11.72 8.47 13.74
CA ASN A 120 11.44 8.96 15.08
C ASN A 120 10.42 8.05 15.80
N SER A 121 10.75 7.60 17.02
CA SER A 121 9.94 6.65 17.78
C SER A 121 8.50 7.12 18.01
N ASN A 122 8.30 8.41 18.33
CA ASN A 122 6.96 8.96 18.55
C ASN A 122 6.17 9.03 17.24
N PHE A 123 6.84 9.36 16.14
CA PHE A 123 6.21 9.40 14.82
C PHE A 123 5.70 8.03 14.39
N ILE A 124 6.57 7.01 14.43
CA ILE A 124 6.22 5.68 13.94
C ILE A 124 5.20 4.98 14.84
N MET A 125 5.28 5.19 16.15
CA MET A 125 4.26 4.74 17.10
C MET A 125 2.91 5.40 16.81
N ASN A 126 2.87 6.72 16.63
CA ASN A 126 1.63 7.43 16.32
C ASN A 126 1.06 7.04 14.95
N LEU A 127 1.90 6.73 13.94
CA LEU A 127 1.46 6.20 12.65
C LEU A 127 0.70 4.89 12.83
N ASN A 128 1.29 3.91 13.52
CA ASN A 128 0.66 2.60 13.72
C ASN A 128 -0.60 2.68 14.58
N ILE A 129 -0.58 3.48 15.65
CA ILE A 129 -1.75 3.71 16.50
C ILE A 129 -2.89 4.31 15.67
N GLU A 130 -2.61 5.33 14.85
CA GLU A 130 -3.65 6.01 14.07
C GLU A 130 -4.22 5.11 12.98
N ILE A 131 -3.38 4.38 12.24
CA ILE A 131 -3.82 3.41 11.25
C ILE A 131 -4.74 2.38 11.90
N LYS A 132 -4.31 1.78 13.03
CA LYS A 132 -5.09 0.78 13.75
C LYS A 132 -6.42 1.33 14.22
N PHE A 133 -6.43 2.55 14.77
CA PHE A 133 -7.64 3.21 15.22
C PHE A 133 -8.63 3.45 14.07
N LEU A 134 -8.18 4.06 12.97
CA LEU A 134 -9.03 4.37 11.83
C LEU A 134 -9.61 3.10 11.18
N LEU A 135 -8.77 2.09 10.97
CA LEU A 135 -9.21 0.81 10.40
C LEU A 135 -10.22 0.11 11.31
N ALA A 136 -9.99 0.09 12.63
CA ALA A 136 -10.93 -0.49 13.59
C ALA A 136 -12.29 0.23 13.63
N ASN A 137 -12.35 1.50 13.22
CA ASN A 137 -13.57 2.30 13.12
C ASN A 137 -14.18 2.30 11.70
N GLY A 138 -13.74 1.40 10.82
CA GLY A 138 -14.34 1.18 9.50
C GLY A 138 -14.01 2.24 8.46
N PHE A 139 -12.98 3.06 8.68
CA PHE A 139 -12.49 4.01 7.67
C PHE A 139 -11.75 3.27 6.55
N TYR A 140 -11.83 3.85 5.34
CA TYR A 140 -10.90 3.53 4.26
C TYR A 140 -9.67 4.41 4.45
N VAL A 141 -8.52 3.80 4.68
CA VAL A 141 -7.29 4.53 5.01
C VAL A 141 -6.26 4.31 3.92
N GLU A 142 -5.87 5.38 3.23
CA GLU A 142 -4.73 5.35 2.33
C GLU A 142 -3.44 5.36 3.17
N VAL A 143 -2.93 4.17 3.48
CA VAL A 143 -1.77 3.99 4.37
C VAL A 143 -0.45 4.33 3.69
N ILE A 144 -0.45 4.28 2.36
CA ILE A 144 0.60 4.71 1.44
C ILE A 144 -0.12 5.29 0.22
N LYS A 145 0.41 6.34 -0.43
CA LYS A 145 -0.18 6.89 -1.66
C LYS A 145 -0.47 5.77 -2.67
N GLY A 146 -1.71 5.68 -3.13
CA GLY A 146 -2.12 4.65 -4.08
C GLY A 146 -2.43 3.27 -3.46
N ILE A 147 -2.37 3.10 -2.14
CA ILE A 147 -2.71 1.86 -1.44
C ILE A 147 -3.67 2.17 -0.29
N ILE A 148 -4.90 1.69 -0.41
CA ILE A 148 -5.98 1.84 0.57
C ILE A 148 -6.18 0.54 1.33
N MET A 149 -6.31 0.68 2.64
CA MET A 149 -6.63 -0.40 3.56
C MET A 149 -8.02 -0.18 4.14
N LYS A 150 -8.75 -1.28 4.33
CA LYS A 150 -9.97 -1.32 5.12
C LYS A 150 -9.94 -2.54 6.02
N LYS A 151 -10.55 -2.44 7.20
CA LYS A 151 -10.82 -3.59 8.05
C LYS A 151 -12.31 -3.81 8.13
N ASN A 152 -12.76 -4.97 7.65
CA ASN A 152 -14.09 -5.50 7.91
C ASN A 152 -13.93 -6.60 8.97
N ASN A 153 -14.17 -7.86 8.61
CA ASN A 153 -13.79 -9.00 9.45
C ASN A 153 -12.27 -9.23 9.42
N ASP A 154 -11.68 -9.16 8.23
CA ASP A 154 -10.25 -9.20 7.97
C ASP A 154 -9.79 -7.88 7.33
N PHE A 155 -8.47 -7.73 7.14
CA PHE A 155 -7.91 -6.62 6.38
C PHE A 155 -8.09 -6.85 4.87
N GLU A 156 -8.54 -5.80 4.19
CA GLU A 156 -8.68 -5.72 2.74
C GLU A 156 -7.76 -4.62 2.23
N LEU A 157 -7.14 -4.88 1.08
CA LEU A 157 -6.21 -3.98 0.41
C LEU A 157 -6.72 -3.68 -1.00
N PHE A 158 -6.71 -2.40 -1.34
CA PHE A 158 -7.07 -1.85 -2.63
C PHE A 158 -5.90 -1.00 -3.12
N TYR A 159 -5.64 -0.97 -4.42
CA TYR A 159 -4.48 -0.28 -4.97
C TYR A 159 -4.78 0.40 -6.31
N SER A 160 -4.12 1.52 -6.52
CA SER A 160 -4.06 2.22 -7.80
C SER A 160 -3.26 1.40 -8.81
N GLN A 161 -3.60 1.57 -10.10
CA GLN A 161 -2.83 0.98 -11.20
C GLN A 161 -1.34 1.36 -11.19
N GLU A 162 -0.97 2.47 -10.55
CA GLU A 162 0.43 2.93 -10.45
C GLU A 162 1.35 1.94 -9.71
N HIS A 163 0.77 1.08 -8.86
CA HIS A 163 1.51 0.06 -8.12
C HIS A 163 1.56 -1.30 -8.83
N ILE A 164 0.94 -1.41 -10.00
CA ILE A 164 0.92 -2.63 -10.81
C ILE A 164 2.11 -2.61 -11.77
N LEU A 165 2.98 -3.61 -11.65
CA LEU A 165 4.15 -3.76 -12.51
C LEU A 165 3.96 -4.93 -13.48
N GLY A 166 3.86 -4.64 -14.77
CA GLY A 166 3.84 -5.65 -15.82
C GLY A 166 5.23 -6.18 -16.15
N TRP A 167 5.28 -7.46 -16.51
CA TRP A 167 6.45 -8.13 -17.10
C TRP A 167 6.50 -7.98 -18.62
#